data_AF-A0A6N0KPT7-F1
#
_entry.id   AF-A0A6N0KPT7-F1
#
_cell.length_a   1.000
_cell.length_b   1.000
_cell.length_c   1.000
_cell.angle_alpha   90.00
_cell.angle_beta   90.00
_cell.angle_gamma   90.00
#
_symmetry.space_group_name_H-M   'P 1'
#
loop_
_entity.id
_entity.type
_entity.pdbx_description
1 polymer ?
#
loop_
_entity_poly.entity_id
_entity_poly.type
_entity_poly.pdbx_seq_one_letter_code
_entity_poly.pdbx_strand_id
1 'polypeptide(L)'
;MSISISYSTTYSGWTVADYLADWSAYFGDVNHRPGQVVDGSNTGGFNPGPFDGSQYALKSTASDAAFIAGGDLHYTLFSNPSHTLWGKLDSIALGDTLTGGASSGGYALDSQEVSFSNLGLDSPIAQGRDGTVHKVVYGLMSGDSSALQGQIDALLKAVDPSLSINSTFDQLAAAGVAHATPAAAAAEIGVVGVQELPHDLALAA
;
A
#
# COMPACT_ATOMS: atom_id res chain seq x y z
N MET A 1 0.73 -14.93 -13.83
CA MET A 1 0.17 -13.68 -14.39
C MET A 1 1.27 -12.63 -14.32
N SER A 2 1.30 -11.67 -15.24
CA SER A 2 2.20 -10.51 -15.13
C SER A 2 1.71 -9.55 -14.04
N ILE A 3 2.60 -8.68 -13.58
CA ILE A 3 2.27 -7.59 -12.65
C ILE A 3 1.07 -6.79 -13.18
N SER A 4 0.15 -6.43 -12.29
CA SER A 4 -1.00 -5.58 -12.57
C SER A 4 -1.03 -4.44 -11.57
N ILE A 5 -1.10 -3.21 -12.06
CA ILE A 5 -1.05 -2.00 -11.24
C ILE A 5 -2.42 -1.33 -11.28
N SER A 6 -2.89 -0.89 -10.13
CA SER A 6 -4.02 0.04 -10.00
C SER A 6 -3.50 1.35 -9.44
N TYR A 7 -3.91 2.48 -10.00
CA TYR A 7 -3.47 3.80 -9.53
C TYR A 7 -4.61 4.81 -9.58
N SER A 8 -4.68 5.71 -8.60
CA SER A 8 -5.56 6.88 -8.65
C SER A 8 -5.13 7.81 -9.78
N THR A 9 -6.09 8.38 -10.51
CA THR A 9 -5.80 9.36 -11.58
C THR A 9 -4.99 10.57 -11.11
N THR A 10 -4.96 10.85 -9.81
CA THR A 10 -4.08 11.87 -9.21
C THR A 10 -2.60 11.63 -9.53
N TYR A 11 -2.20 10.37 -9.64
CA TYR A 11 -0.80 9.96 -9.84
C TYR A 11 -0.47 9.61 -11.30
N SER A 12 -1.37 9.86 -12.25
CA SER A 12 -1.21 9.41 -13.64
C SER A 12 0.12 9.80 -14.30
N GLY A 13 0.56 11.04 -14.05
CA GLY A 13 1.82 11.60 -14.56
C GLY A 13 3.06 11.29 -13.72
N TRP A 14 2.91 10.62 -12.58
CA TRP A 14 4.04 10.27 -11.71
C TRP A 14 4.72 9.01 -12.21
N THR A 15 6.04 8.95 -12.06
CA THR A 15 6.78 7.69 -12.19
C THR A 15 6.52 6.82 -10.97
N VAL A 16 6.63 5.49 -11.14
CA VAL A 16 6.50 4.56 -10.02
C VAL A 16 7.59 4.81 -8.97
N ALA A 17 8.81 5.12 -9.41
CA ALA A 17 9.93 5.43 -8.52
C ALA A 17 9.68 6.68 -7.69
N ASP A 18 9.25 7.79 -8.31
CA ASP A 18 8.98 9.04 -7.61
C ASP A 18 7.84 8.88 -6.60
N TYR A 19 6.75 8.20 -7.00
CA TYR A 19 5.63 7.92 -6.10
C TYR A 19 6.06 7.08 -4.90
N LEU A 20 6.80 5.98 -5.12
CA LEU A 20 7.23 5.10 -4.03
C LEU A 20 8.26 5.75 -3.10
N ALA A 21 9.13 6.60 -3.64
CA ALA A 21 10.09 7.36 -2.83
C ALA A 21 9.39 8.39 -1.94
N ASP A 22 8.45 9.16 -2.51
CA ASP A 22 7.68 10.16 -1.77
C ASP A 22 6.76 9.52 -0.73
N TRP A 23 6.00 8.47 -1.13
CA TRP A 23 5.10 7.75 -0.24
C TRP A 23 5.83 7.14 0.97
N SER A 24 6.99 6.49 0.74
CA SER A 24 7.76 5.91 1.85
C SER A 24 8.42 6.96 2.74
N ALA A 25 8.84 8.10 2.19
CA ALA A 25 9.34 9.21 2.98
C ALA A 25 8.22 9.83 3.85
N TYR A 26 7.01 9.94 3.31
CA TYR A 26 5.82 10.41 4.04
C TYR A 26 5.34 9.41 5.11
N PHE A 27 5.35 8.11 4.79
CA PHE A 27 5.03 7.05 5.74
C PHE A 27 6.05 7.03 6.90
N GLY A 28 7.34 7.15 6.61
CA GLY A 28 8.42 7.24 7.59
C GLY A 28 8.87 5.90 8.21
N ASP A 29 9.85 5.95 9.11
CA ASP A 29 10.33 4.77 9.86
C ASP A 29 9.49 4.61 11.14
N VAL A 30 8.75 3.49 11.26
CA VAL A 30 7.96 3.18 12.48
C VAL A 30 8.83 2.70 13.66
N ASN A 31 10.14 2.62 13.45
CA ASN A 31 11.16 2.20 14.42
C ASN A 31 10.89 0.82 15.00
N HIS A 32 10.50 -0.15 14.16
CA HIS A 32 10.28 -1.54 14.54
C HIS A 32 11.61 -2.29 14.75
N ARG A 33 12.36 -1.90 15.79
CA ARG A 33 13.73 -2.36 16.07
C ARG A 33 13.85 -2.90 17.50
N PRO A 34 14.91 -3.68 17.83
CA PRO A 34 15.11 -4.22 19.18
C PRO A 34 15.03 -3.13 20.25
N GLY A 35 14.19 -3.35 21.26
CA GLY A 35 13.96 -2.40 22.37
C GLY A 35 13.03 -1.22 22.04
N GLN A 36 12.43 -1.17 20.85
CA GLN A 36 11.54 -0.09 20.39
C GLN A 36 10.18 -0.60 19.90
N VAL A 37 9.97 -1.92 19.84
CA VAL A 37 8.68 -2.51 19.46
C VAL A 37 7.65 -2.30 20.56
N VAL A 38 6.53 -1.69 20.21
CA VAL A 38 5.38 -1.43 21.08
C VAL A 38 4.12 -1.94 20.41
N ASP A 39 3.48 -2.91 21.04
CA ASP A 39 2.26 -3.53 20.51
C ASP A 39 1.12 -2.52 20.38
N GLY A 40 0.38 -2.60 19.28
CA GLY A 40 -0.67 -1.64 18.91
C GLY A 40 -0.15 -0.28 18.40
N SER A 41 1.16 -0.04 18.40
CA SER A 41 1.77 1.19 17.87
C SER A 41 2.51 0.94 16.56
N ASN A 42 3.56 0.11 16.58
CA ASN A 42 4.46 -0.10 15.43
C ASN A 42 4.62 -1.58 15.04
N THR A 43 3.75 -2.47 15.54
CA THR A 43 3.74 -3.89 15.16
C THR A 43 3.01 -4.14 13.85
N GLY A 44 1.93 -3.39 13.60
CA GLY A 44 0.96 -3.73 12.56
C GLY A 44 0.10 -4.91 13.00
N GLY A 45 -0.55 -5.57 12.05
CA GLY A 45 -1.38 -6.73 12.34
C GLY A 45 -1.59 -7.65 11.15
N PHE A 46 -1.81 -8.93 11.47
CA PHE A 46 -2.15 -9.96 10.49
C PHE A 46 -3.65 -10.21 10.44
N ASN A 47 -4.15 -10.63 9.29
CA ASN A 47 -5.48 -11.20 9.12
C ASN A 47 -5.34 -12.64 8.58
N PRO A 48 -5.78 -13.69 9.29
CA PRO A 48 -6.49 -13.66 10.58
C PRO A 48 -5.59 -13.49 11.82
N GLY A 49 -4.28 -13.68 11.69
CA GLY A 49 -3.32 -13.52 12.80
C GLY A 49 -3.28 -14.71 13.78
N PRO A 50 -2.44 -14.62 14.84
CA PRO A 50 -1.70 -13.44 15.27
C PRO A 50 -0.38 -13.16 14.52
N PHE A 51 0.27 -14.18 13.95
CA PHE A 51 1.59 -14.04 13.28
C PHE A 51 1.62 -14.54 11.85
N ASP A 52 0.47 -15.00 11.34
CA ASP A 52 0.32 -15.57 10.02
C ASP A 52 -1.00 -15.11 9.43
N GLY A 53 -1.07 -14.98 8.11
CA GLY A 53 -2.32 -14.69 7.46
C GLY A 53 -2.22 -14.26 6.02
N SER A 54 -3.39 -14.05 5.42
CA SER A 54 -3.50 -13.61 4.05
C SER A 54 -3.19 -12.13 3.86
N GLN A 55 -3.20 -11.34 4.94
CA GLN A 55 -2.79 -9.94 4.93
C GLN A 55 -1.91 -9.61 6.13
N TYR A 56 -0.94 -8.72 5.92
CA TYR A 56 -0.26 -7.94 6.94
C TYR A 56 -0.45 -6.46 6.64
N ALA A 57 -0.86 -5.67 7.63
CA ALA A 57 -1.08 -4.24 7.45
C ALA A 57 -0.42 -3.43 8.56
N LEU A 58 0.06 -2.24 8.19
CA LEU A 58 0.67 -1.31 9.12
C LEU A 58 0.33 0.12 8.71
N LYS A 59 -0.05 0.93 9.70
CA LYS A 59 -0.15 2.38 9.57
C LYS A 59 1.13 3.04 10.10
N SER A 60 1.45 4.21 9.58
CA SER A 60 2.51 5.06 10.10
C SER A 60 2.20 5.45 11.55
N THR A 61 3.25 5.70 12.32
CA THR A 61 3.14 6.27 13.67
C THR A 61 3.04 7.80 13.67
N ALA A 62 3.28 8.45 12.53
CA ALA A 62 3.36 9.90 12.39
C ALA A 62 2.29 10.51 11.47
N SER A 63 1.60 9.69 10.67
CA SER A 63 0.54 10.09 9.74
C SER A 63 -0.50 8.98 9.60
N ASP A 64 -1.55 9.25 8.81
CA ASP A 64 -2.58 8.25 8.49
C ASP A 64 -2.18 7.34 7.32
N ALA A 65 -0.97 7.51 6.76
CA ALA A 65 -0.44 6.65 5.70
C ALA A 65 -0.40 5.19 6.16
N ALA A 66 -0.79 4.27 5.30
CA ALA A 66 -0.81 2.85 5.61
C ALA A 66 -0.58 1.98 4.37
N PHE A 67 -0.03 0.79 4.59
CA PHE A 67 0.08 -0.22 3.56
C PHE A 67 -0.55 -1.54 3.99
N ILE A 68 -0.95 -2.33 2.99
CA ILE A 68 -1.43 -3.69 3.15
C ILE A 68 -0.64 -4.60 2.21
N ALA A 69 0.06 -5.56 2.79
CA ALA A 69 0.68 -6.68 2.08
C ALA A 69 -0.30 -7.85 2.05
N GLY A 70 -0.62 -8.35 0.85
CA GLY A 70 -1.55 -9.46 0.64
C GLY A 70 -0.89 -10.67 -0.01
N GLY A 71 -1.26 -11.88 0.43
CA GLY A 71 -0.72 -13.14 -0.09
C GLY A 71 -0.95 -14.29 0.90
N ASP A 72 0.12 -15.01 1.24
CA ASP A 72 0.17 -16.07 2.25
C ASP A 72 1.42 -15.84 3.11
N LEU A 73 1.27 -15.07 4.19
CA LEU A 73 2.38 -14.47 4.92
C LEU A 73 2.53 -15.10 6.31
N HIS A 74 3.79 -15.26 6.71
CA HIS A 74 4.17 -15.91 7.96
C HIS A 74 5.28 -15.13 8.66
N TYR A 75 5.14 -14.87 9.96
CA TYR A 75 6.14 -14.19 10.76
C TYR A 75 6.66 -15.07 11.90
N THR A 76 7.97 -15.27 11.94
CA THR A 76 8.58 -16.24 12.87
C THR A 76 8.65 -15.76 14.32
N LEU A 77 8.49 -14.46 14.57
CA LEU A 77 8.70 -13.84 15.89
C LEU A 77 10.05 -14.26 16.50
N PHE A 78 10.04 -15.15 17.49
CA PHE A 78 11.26 -15.64 18.17
C PHE A 78 11.78 -16.97 17.62
N SER A 79 10.99 -17.67 16.80
CA SER A 79 11.38 -18.93 16.17
C SER A 79 12.52 -18.71 15.18
N ASN A 80 13.50 -19.60 15.14
CA ASN A 80 14.61 -19.48 14.19
C ASN A 80 14.13 -19.76 12.75
N PRO A 81 14.45 -18.91 11.76
CA PRO A 81 15.18 -17.64 11.84
C PRO A 81 14.31 -16.51 12.43
N SER A 82 14.81 -15.82 13.45
CA SER A 82 13.99 -14.88 14.25
C SER A 82 13.67 -13.58 13.52
N HIS A 83 12.46 -13.08 13.78
CA HIS A 83 11.90 -11.85 13.21
C HIS A 83 12.00 -11.84 11.68
N THR A 84 11.59 -12.94 11.06
CA THR A 84 11.56 -13.11 9.61
C THR A 84 10.11 -13.15 9.16
N LEU A 85 9.81 -12.33 8.16
CA LEU A 85 8.55 -12.38 7.41
C LEU A 85 8.81 -13.15 6.12
N TRP A 86 8.06 -14.21 5.87
CA TRP A 86 8.26 -15.11 4.75
C TRP A 86 6.93 -15.60 4.20
N GLY A 87 6.98 -16.44 3.16
CA GLY A 87 5.80 -16.93 2.45
C GLY A 87 5.64 -16.24 1.10
N LYS A 88 4.39 -16.04 0.68
CA LYS A 88 4.03 -15.48 -0.62
C LYS A 88 3.50 -14.07 -0.48
N LEU A 89 4.07 -13.15 -1.27
CA LEU A 89 3.61 -11.78 -1.39
C LEU A 89 3.09 -11.57 -2.80
N ASP A 90 1.76 -11.47 -2.91
CA ASP A 90 1.05 -11.32 -4.17
C ASP A 90 0.69 -9.87 -4.46
N SER A 91 0.47 -9.07 -3.40
CA SER A 91 0.07 -7.67 -3.54
C SER A 91 0.62 -6.75 -2.47
N ILE A 92 0.82 -5.49 -2.85
CA ILE A 92 1.06 -4.36 -1.96
C ILE A 92 0.07 -3.26 -2.34
N ALA A 93 -0.77 -2.83 -1.41
CA ALA A 93 -1.64 -1.66 -1.54
C ALA A 93 -1.12 -0.54 -0.64
N LEU A 94 -1.08 0.68 -1.17
CA LEU A 94 -0.55 1.88 -0.54
C LEU A 94 -1.61 2.98 -0.58
N GLY A 95 -1.66 3.76 0.49
CA GLY A 95 -2.58 4.89 0.61
C GLY A 95 -2.65 5.38 2.04
N ASP A 96 -3.84 5.84 2.43
CA ASP A 96 -4.11 6.34 3.77
C ASP A 96 -5.35 5.69 4.41
N THR A 97 -5.49 5.91 5.72
CA THR A 97 -6.67 5.56 6.52
C THR A 97 -6.95 4.05 6.51
N LEU A 98 -6.12 3.30 7.24
CA LEU A 98 -6.29 1.86 7.43
C LEU A 98 -7.57 1.53 8.20
N THR A 99 -8.42 0.69 7.62
CA THR A 99 -9.66 0.21 8.24
C THR A 99 -9.74 -1.32 8.29
N GLY A 100 -10.67 -1.83 9.11
CA GLY A 100 -10.92 -3.25 9.28
C GLY A 100 -9.92 -3.96 10.20
N GLY A 101 -9.46 -5.14 9.78
CA GLY A 101 -8.58 -6.05 10.51
C GLY A 101 -9.19 -7.44 10.71
N ALA A 102 -8.52 -8.28 11.49
CA ALA A 102 -8.91 -9.68 11.68
C ALA A 102 -10.37 -9.86 12.14
N SER A 103 -10.86 -9.00 13.03
CA SER A 103 -12.26 -9.02 13.50
C SER A 103 -13.29 -8.64 12.43
N SER A 104 -12.86 -7.93 11.39
CA SER A 104 -13.69 -7.51 10.25
C SER A 104 -13.54 -8.45 9.05
N GLY A 105 -12.71 -9.50 9.16
CA GLY A 105 -12.41 -10.45 8.09
C GLY A 105 -11.42 -9.94 7.04
N GLY A 106 -10.86 -8.74 7.21
CA GLY A 106 -9.97 -8.13 6.21
C GLY A 106 -9.55 -6.71 6.55
N TYR A 107 -8.35 -6.32 6.10
CA TYR A 107 -7.89 -4.94 6.06
C TYR A 107 -8.26 -4.28 4.73
N ALA A 108 -8.54 -2.97 4.77
CA ALA A 108 -8.74 -2.10 3.62
C ALA A 108 -8.13 -0.70 3.87
N LEU A 109 -7.97 0.08 2.80
CA LEU A 109 -7.58 1.48 2.86
C LEU A 109 -8.79 2.30 2.38
N ASP A 110 -9.26 3.26 3.18
CA ASP A 110 -10.38 4.11 2.77
C ASP A 110 -9.98 5.01 1.58
N SER A 111 -8.70 5.41 1.52
CA SER A 111 -8.10 6.10 0.39
C SER A 111 -6.95 5.25 -0.17
N GLN A 112 -7.29 4.27 -1.01
CA GLN A 112 -6.27 3.52 -1.74
C GLN A 112 -5.74 4.36 -2.91
N GLU A 113 -4.44 4.64 -2.90
CA GLU A 113 -3.77 5.45 -3.91
C GLU A 113 -3.22 4.61 -5.05
N VAL A 114 -2.43 3.59 -4.72
CA VAL A 114 -1.79 2.69 -5.69
C VAL A 114 -1.75 1.27 -5.13
N SER A 115 -1.99 0.27 -5.96
CA SER A 115 -1.73 -1.13 -5.64
C SER A 115 -0.95 -1.84 -6.74
N PHE A 116 -0.03 -2.71 -6.32
CA PHE A 116 0.73 -3.62 -7.17
C PHE A 116 0.25 -5.02 -6.86
N SER A 117 -0.32 -5.71 -7.85
CA SER A 117 -0.86 -7.06 -7.73
C SER A 117 -0.13 -8.03 -8.65
N ASN A 118 -0.28 -9.33 -8.39
CA ASN A 118 0.44 -10.40 -9.09
C ASN A 118 1.97 -10.26 -9.01
N LEU A 119 2.47 -9.83 -7.85
CA LEU A 119 3.91 -9.71 -7.61
C LEU A 119 4.61 -11.08 -7.69
N GLY A 120 3.93 -12.16 -7.28
CA GLY A 120 4.42 -13.53 -7.41
C GLY A 120 5.73 -13.78 -6.66
N LEU A 121 5.97 -13.03 -5.57
CA LEU A 121 7.18 -13.16 -4.77
C LEU A 121 6.98 -14.28 -3.75
N ASP A 122 7.91 -15.22 -3.71
CA ASP A 122 7.92 -16.32 -2.75
C ASP A 122 9.28 -16.35 -2.05
N SER A 123 9.27 -16.32 -0.73
CA SER A 123 10.47 -16.42 0.10
C SER A 123 10.32 -17.57 1.08
N PRO A 124 11.11 -18.65 0.95
CA PRO A 124 11.11 -19.73 1.92
C PRO A 124 11.69 -19.28 3.25
N ILE A 125 11.18 -19.83 4.36
CA ILE A 125 11.64 -19.52 5.72
C ILE A 125 13.15 -19.63 5.88
N ALA A 126 13.81 -20.57 5.17
CA ALA A 126 15.25 -20.81 5.28
C ALA A 126 16.13 -19.61 4.83
N GLN A 127 15.58 -18.69 4.04
CA GLN A 127 16.29 -17.44 3.66
C GLN A 127 16.34 -16.43 4.81
N GLY A 128 15.56 -16.62 5.88
CA GLY A 128 15.54 -15.68 7.00
C GLY A 128 15.23 -14.25 6.54
N ARG A 129 15.92 -13.28 7.13
CA ARG A 129 15.78 -11.85 6.77
C ARG A 129 16.37 -11.49 5.41
N ASP A 130 17.06 -12.42 4.75
CA ASP A 130 17.56 -12.20 3.39
C ASP A 130 16.50 -12.40 2.31
N GLY A 131 15.37 -13.03 2.66
CA GLY A 131 14.27 -13.27 1.74
C GLY A 131 13.65 -11.98 1.21
N THR A 132 13.24 -12.01 -0.06
CA THR A 132 12.67 -10.87 -0.76
C THR A 132 11.41 -10.33 -0.08
N VAL A 133 10.51 -11.22 0.37
CA VAL A 133 9.28 -10.82 1.08
C VAL A 133 9.62 -10.04 2.35
N HIS A 134 10.61 -10.51 3.13
CA HIS A 134 11.06 -9.79 4.32
C HIS A 134 11.60 -8.41 3.97
N LYS A 135 12.51 -8.32 2.99
CA LYS A 135 13.15 -7.05 2.59
C LYS A 135 12.14 -6.03 2.07
N VAL A 136 11.16 -6.47 1.28
CA VAL A 136 10.11 -5.61 0.75
C VAL A 136 9.26 -5.03 1.88
N VAL A 137 8.68 -5.88 2.72
CA VAL A 137 7.75 -5.41 3.76
C VAL A 137 8.48 -4.65 4.86
N TYR A 138 9.63 -5.16 5.33
CA TYR A 138 10.41 -4.49 6.38
C TYR A 138 11.02 -3.17 5.89
N GLY A 139 11.35 -3.07 4.59
CA GLY A 139 11.73 -1.81 3.96
C GLY A 139 10.62 -0.76 4.08
N LEU A 140 9.39 -1.13 3.71
CA LEU A 140 8.23 -0.23 3.85
C LEU A 140 7.99 0.18 5.31
N MET A 141 8.10 -0.75 6.26
CA MET A 141 8.01 -0.44 7.70
C MET A 141 9.07 0.58 8.16
N SER A 142 10.22 0.61 7.48
CA SER A 142 11.35 1.47 7.80
C SER A 142 11.41 2.74 6.95
N GLY A 143 10.36 3.06 6.17
CA GLY A 143 10.34 4.22 5.28
C GLY A 143 11.26 4.10 4.06
N ASP A 144 11.59 2.87 3.62
CA ASP A 144 12.48 2.60 2.49
C ASP A 144 11.82 1.63 1.48
N SER A 145 11.36 2.17 0.34
CA SER A 145 10.77 1.39 -0.74
C SER A 145 11.77 0.80 -1.73
N SER A 146 13.08 0.91 -1.54
CA SER A 146 14.09 0.46 -2.51
C SER A 146 13.96 -1.02 -2.88
N ALA A 147 13.68 -1.89 -1.90
CA ALA A 147 13.46 -3.31 -2.14
C ALA A 147 12.21 -3.57 -2.98
N LEU A 148 11.11 -2.85 -2.71
CA LEU A 148 9.87 -2.93 -3.49
C LEU A 148 10.10 -2.43 -4.93
N GLN A 149 10.74 -1.28 -5.07
CA GLN A 149 11.09 -0.68 -6.36
C GLN A 149 11.90 -1.65 -7.22
N GLY A 150 12.91 -2.31 -6.65
CA GLY A 150 13.72 -3.29 -7.37
C GLY A 150 12.92 -4.51 -7.87
N GLN A 151 11.95 -4.99 -7.08
CA GLN A 151 11.08 -6.09 -7.52
C GLN A 151 10.11 -5.65 -8.62
N ILE A 152 9.50 -4.47 -8.48
CA ILE A 152 8.59 -3.93 -9.50
C ILE A 152 9.34 -3.69 -10.81
N ASP A 153 10.55 -3.12 -10.76
CA ASP A 153 11.37 -2.89 -11.95
C ASP A 153 11.70 -4.18 -12.70
N ALA A 154 12.07 -5.24 -11.96
CA ALA A 154 12.32 -6.56 -12.55
C ALA A 154 11.05 -7.16 -13.19
N LEU A 155 9.90 -7.02 -12.53
CA LEU A 155 8.61 -7.51 -13.05
C LEU A 155 8.15 -6.74 -14.30
N LEU A 156 8.34 -5.42 -14.33
CA LEU A 156 8.03 -4.59 -15.50
C LEU A 156 8.92 -4.95 -16.69
N LYS A 157 10.24 -5.07 -16.48
CA LYS A 157 11.19 -5.48 -17.52
C LYS A 157 10.93 -6.88 -18.06
N ALA A 158 10.36 -7.77 -17.25
CA ALA A 158 9.94 -9.10 -17.68
C ALA A 158 8.70 -9.08 -18.58
N VAL A 159 7.86 -8.03 -18.50
CA VAL A 159 6.78 -7.81 -19.47
C VAL A 159 7.34 -7.24 -20.77
N ASP A 160 8.08 -6.14 -20.68
CA ASP A 160 8.81 -5.57 -21.81
C ASP A 160 10.02 -4.76 -21.28
N PRO A 161 11.24 -4.93 -21.85
CA PRO A 161 12.45 -4.24 -21.37
C PRO A 161 12.39 -2.70 -21.39
N SER A 162 11.46 -2.10 -22.12
CA SER A 162 11.23 -0.66 -22.14
C SER A 162 10.45 -0.14 -20.92
N LEU A 163 9.77 -1.04 -20.20
CA LEU A 163 9.03 -0.70 -18.98
C LEU A 163 9.95 -0.78 -17.77
N SER A 164 9.86 0.22 -16.90
CA SER A 164 10.65 0.29 -15.67
C SER A 164 9.91 1.10 -14.62
N ILE A 165 10.46 1.17 -13.41
CA ILE A 165 9.94 2.07 -12.38
C ILE A 165 10.04 3.56 -12.76
N ASN A 166 10.83 3.91 -13.77
CA ASN A 166 10.91 5.28 -14.30
C ASN A 166 9.81 5.59 -15.32
N SER A 167 8.99 4.62 -15.69
CA SER A 167 7.80 4.84 -16.50
C SER A 167 6.71 5.48 -15.64
N THR A 168 5.94 6.40 -16.22
CA THR A 168 4.75 6.94 -15.55
C THR A 168 3.63 5.90 -15.48
N PHE A 169 2.71 6.05 -14.53
CA PHE A 169 1.55 5.15 -14.45
C PHE A 169 0.73 5.14 -15.75
N ASP A 170 0.55 6.29 -16.42
CA ASP A 170 -0.11 6.34 -17.73
C ASP A 170 0.67 5.64 -18.85
N GLN A 171 2.02 5.69 -18.84
CA GLN A 171 2.84 4.92 -19.78
C GLN A 171 2.68 3.41 -19.55
N LEU A 172 2.62 3.00 -18.29
CA LEU A 172 2.35 1.61 -17.89
C LEU A 172 0.92 1.17 -18.26
N ALA A 173 -0.05 2.08 -18.18
CA ALA A 173 -1.42 1.83 -18.63
C ALA A 173 -1.51 1.68 -20.15
N ALA A 174 -0.80 2.52 -20.90
CA ALA A 174 -0.68 2.40 -22.35
C ALA A 174 -0.02 1.07 -22.78
N ALA A 175 0.86 0.52 -21.95
CA ALA A 175 1.47 -0.81 -22.13
C ALA A 175 0.58 -1.97 -21.62
N GLY A 176 -0.60 -1.69 -21.07
CA GLY A 176 -1.56 -2.70 -20.61
C GLY A 176 -1.24 -3.37 -19.28
N VAL A 177 -0.30 -2.81 -18.49
CA VAL A 177 0.05 -3.36 -17.16
C VAL A 177 -0.53 -2.56 -15.99
N ALA A 178 -1.08 -1.36 -16.25
CA ALA A 178 -1.70 -0.51 -15.23
C ALA A 178 -3.12 -0.08 -15.61
N HIS A 179 -3.95 0.22 -14.60
CA HIS A 179 -5.33 0.66 -14.76
C HIS A 179 -5.63 1.82 -13.81
N ALA A 180 -6.11 2.92 -14.36
CA ALA A 180 -6.52 4.08 -13.58
C ALA A 180 -7.80 3.80 -12.77
N THR A 181 -7.87 4.39 -11.59
CA THR A 181 -9.04 4.44 -10.71
C THR A 181 -9.40 5.90 -10.44
N PRO A 182 -10.67 6.22 -10.18
CA PRO A 182 -11.06 7.58 -9.82
C PRO A 182 -10.26 8.07 -8.62
N ALA A 183 -9.85 9.35 -8.63
CA ALA A 183 -9.29 9.96 -7.44
C ALA A 183 -10.24 9.80 -6.26
N ALA A 184 -9.70 9.43 -5.09
CA ALA A 184 -10.47 9.40 -3.86
C ALA A 184 -11.16 10.76 -3.70
N ALA A 185 -12.48 10.76 -3.51
CA ALA A 185 -13.22 11.99 -3.31
C ALA A 185 -12.66 12.65 -2.05
N ALA A 186 -11.97 13.78 -2.19
CA ALA A 186 -11.70 14.65 -1.06
C ALA A 186 -13.06 14.90 -0.41
N ALA A 187 -13.20 14.59 0.89
CA ALA A 187 -14.42 14.85 1.62
C ALA A 187 -14.84 16.29 1.31
N GLU A 188 -15.93 16.46 0.55
CA GLU A 188 -16.42 17.80 0.25
C GLU A 188 -16.70 18.44 1.59
N ILE A 189 -15.90 19.45 1.96
CA ILE A 189 -16.34 20.42 2.95
C ILE A 189 -17.49 21.12 2.25
N GLY A 190 -18.69 20.61 2.51
CA GLY A 190 -19.94 21.19 2.06
C GLY A 190 -19.94 22.64 2.51
N VAL A 191 -19.61 23.54 1.60
CA VAL A 191 -19.93 24.94 1.76
C VAL A 191 -21.44 24.96 1.85
N VAL A 192 -21.96 25.15 3.06
CA VAL A 192 -23.38 25.40 3.31
C VAL A 192 -23.68 26.73 2.62
N GLY A 193 -23.94 26.65 1.32
CA GLY A 193 -24.49 27.72 0.54
C GLY A 193 -25.86 28.01 1.13
N VAL A 194 -25.97 29.14 1.81
CA VAL A 194 -27.25 29.71 2.22
C VAL A 194 -28.10 29.82 0.97
N GLN A 195 -29.11 28.96 0.87
CA GLN A 195 -30.10 29.05 -0.18
C GLN A 195 -31.05 30.18 0.20
N GLU A 196 -30.77 31.40 -0.28
CA GLU A 196 -31.81 32.44 -0.28
C GLU A 196 -32.90 32.01 -1.25
N LEU A 197 -34.04 31.62 -0.68
CA LEU A 197 -35.30 31.46 -1.38
C LEU A 197 -35.70 32.83 -1.97
N PRO A 198 -35.93 32.96 -3.29
CA PRO A 198 -36.65 34.12 -3.78
C PRO A 198 -38.08 34.04 -3.23
N HIS A 199 -38.42 35.03 -2.39
CA HIS A 199 -39.78 35.24 -1.90
C HIS A 199 -40.70 35.58 -3.08
N ASP A 200 -41.34 34.56 -3.64
CA ASP A 200 -42.47 34.70 -4.55
C ASP A 200 -43.71 35.15 -3.74
N LEU A 201 -43.79 36.46 -3.48
CA LEU A 201 -45.03 37.11 -3.05
C LEU A 201 -45.92 37.33 -4.29
N ALA A 202 -46.71 36.33 -4.62
CA ALA A 202 -47.89 36.51 -5.46
C ALA A 202 -49.12 36.69 -4.57
N LEU A 203 -49.67 37.92 -4.50
CA LEU A 203 -51.13 38.09 -4.47
C LEU A 203 -51.55 39.51 -4.87
N ALA A 204 -51.99 39.63 -6.12
CA ALA A 204 -53.01 40.60 -6.51
C ALA A 204 -54.36 39.87 -6.49
N ALA A 205 -55.22 40.25 -5.54
CA ALA A 205 -56.68 40.18 -5.59
C ALA A 205 -57.24 40.97 -4.40
#